data_AF-A0A1V5P1L8-F1
#
_entry.id   AF-A0A1V5P1L8-F1
#
_cell.length_a   1.000
_cell.length_b   1.000
_cell.length_c   1.000
_cell.angle_alpha   90.00
_cell.angle_beta   90.00
_cell.angle_gamma   90.00
#
_symmetry.space_group_name_H-M   'P 1'
#
loop_
_entity.id
_entity.type
_entity.pdbx_description
1 polymer ?
#
loop_
_entity_poly.entity_id
_entity_poly.type
_entity_poly.pdbx_seq_one_letter_code
_entity_poly.pdbx_strand_id
1 'polypeptide(L)'
;MIKYLTLKSIHSILFVIVCYAFSIGQTKTGLEQMFRCSLNDSKANLWFGSSNGVYRYNTKKNDFTHFTKSDGLPDNFVSAIIEDKAGNIWFGTAKGVCRYDGKSFIDITKNVSVYNIEINSILEDKNENFWFGTNGWGIYRYDLSADTTGGKSITHFTTKDGLGSDAVQCMLEDKSGNIWVGERAGSVSRYDSASNRFTKANGDGCFSSQIMSIIEDKTGNVWFANLYNGLCRYDAKTGDFKHFTDKEGMCHNNVTCLYEDEKGNLWFGSDSGQSGTQGGGLCRFDGKTFTQFTTKDGLSNIYVWTIVEGQDGCIWVGTRGGLFRYHSPSGRFIDYTHKLN
;
A
#
# COMPACT_ATOMS: atom_id res chain seq x y z
N MET A 1 -0.24 54.88 -43.20
CA MET A 1 -1.57 54.22 -43.20
C MET A 1 -1.38 52.84 -42.58
N ILE A 2 -1.61 52.69 -41.28
CA ILE A 2 -2.90 52.37 -40.62
C ILE A 2 -3.24 50.87 -40.73
N LYS A 3 -3.00 50.18 -39.60
CA LYS A 3 -3.75 49.10 -38.92
C LYS A 3 -4.66 48.17 -39.73
N TYR A 4 -4.63 46.87 -39.38
CA TYR A 4 -5.73 46.22 -38.65
C TYR A 4 -5.21 45.02 -37.80
N LEU A 5 -5.24 45.21 -36.47
CA LEU A 5 -5.53 44.15 -35.50
C LEU A 5 -7.05 44.00 -35.43
N THR A 6 -7.60 42.81 -35.23
CA THR A 6 -8.69 42.61 -34.25
C THR A 6 -8.77 41.17 -33.75
N LEU A 7 -9.22 41.10 -32.49
CA LEU A 7 -9.23 39.99 -31.53
C LEU A 7 -10.58 39.24 -31.52
N LYS A 8 -10.56 38.06 -30.87
CA LYS A 8 -11.66 37.32 -30.19
C LYS A 8 -12.56 36.39 -31.02
N SER A 9 -12.45 35.08 -30.73
CA SER A 9 -13.57 34.40 -30.06
C SER A 9 -13.03 33.28 -29.16
N ILE A 10 -13.48 33.31 -27.90
CA ILE A 10 -13.30 32.28 -26.88
C ILE A 10 -14.44 31.29 -27.09
N HIS A 11 -14.15 30.01 -27.31
CA HIS A 11 -15.14 28.94 -27.19
C HIS A 11 -14.71 27.98 -26.09
N SER A 12 -15.56 27.93 -25.08
CA SER A 12 -15.53 27.10 -23.89
C SER A 12 -15.36 25.62 -24.24
N ILE A 13 -14.28 24.99 -23.78
CA ILE A 13 -14.13 23.53 -23.80
C ILE A 13 -14.87 22.99 -22.57
N LEU A 14 -16.07 22.50 -22.79
CA LEU A 14 -16.82 21.72 -21.81
C LEU A 14 -16.15 20.34 -21.70
N PHE A 15 -15.40 20.11 -20.62
CA PHE A 15 -14.91 18.78 -20.27
C PHE A 15 -16.11 17.90 -19.90
N VAL A 16 -16.55 17.06 -20.84
CA VAL A 16 -17.46 15.95 -20.54
C VAL A 16 -16.64 14.88 -19.82
N ILE A 17 -16.76 14.83 -18.50
CA ILE A 17 -16.29 13.69 -17.71
C ILE A 17 -17.21 12.52 -18.05
N VAL A 18 -16.76 11.64 -18.94
CA VAL A 18 -17.38 10.33 -19.13
C VAL A 18 -16.92 9.45 -17.97
N CYS A 19 -17.73 9.41 -16.91
CA CYS A 19 -17.62 8.39 -15.88
C CYS A 19 -17.95 7.04 -16.50
N TYR A 20 -16.93 6.26 -16.87
CA TYR A 20 -17.13 4.84 -17.17
C TYR A 20 -17.41 4.10 -15.88
N ALA A 21 -18.69 3.84 -15.60
CA ALA A 21 -19.10 2.78 -14.70
C ALA A 21 -18.76 1.44 -15.38
N PHE A 22 -17.70 0.78 -14.93
CA PHE A 22 -17.43 -0.59 -15.35
C PHE A 22 -18.49 -1.51 -14.73
N SER A 23 -19.37 -2.04 -15.58
CA SER A 23 -20.19 -3.21 -15.30
C SER A 23 -19.28 -4.43 -15.21
N ILE A 24 -18.93 -4.83 -13.99
CA ILE A 24 -18.29 -6.12 -13.71
C ILE A 24 -19.37 -7.19 -13.89
N GLY A 25 -19.11 -8.17 -14.76
CA GLY A 25 -19.97 -9.34 -14.90
C GLY A 25 -20.18 -9.98 -13.52
N GLN A 26 -21.44 -10.04 -13.08
CA GLN A 26 -21.79 -10.62 -11.80
C GLN A 26 -21.49 -12.12 -11.81
N THR A 27 -20.43 -12.52 -11.12
CA THR A 27 -20.37 -13.85 -10.53
C THR A 27 -21.42 -13.91 -9.42
N LYS A 28 -22.14 -15.05 -9.34
CA LYS A 28 -23.25 -15.28 -8.41
C LYS A 28 -22.74 -15.35 -6.96
N THR A 29 -22.44 -14.20 -6.37
CA THR A 29 -22.39 -13.85 -4.93
C THR A 29 -21.69 -12.48 -4.87
N GLY A 30 -22.25 -11.51 -4.16
CA GLY A 30 -21.84 -10.10 -4.20
C GLY A 30 -20.33 -9.83 -4.08
N LEU A 31 -19.89 -8.74 -4.73
CA LEU A 31 -18.57 -8.09 -4.67
C LEU A 31 -17.38 -9.01 -4.32
N GLU A 32 -16.56 -9.33 -5.33
CA GLU A 32 -15.28 -10.02 -5.14
C GLU A 32 -14.49 -9.44 -3.95
N GLN A 33 -14.19 -10.29 -2.97
CA GLN A 33 -13.41 -9.88 -1.80
C GLN A 33 -12.00 -9.49 -2.22
N MET A 34 -11.60 -8.25 -1.94
CA MET A 34 -10.27 -7.75 -2.28
C MET A 34 -9.42 -7.69 -1.03
N PHE A 35 -8.36 -8.49 -0.95
CA PHE A 35 -7.34 -8.31 0.09
C PHE A 35 -6.41 -7.18 -0.32
N ARG A 36 -6.22 -6.18 0.55
CA ARG A 36 -5.50 -4.94 0.23
C ARG A 36 -4.21 -4.75 1.00
N CYS A 37 -4.16 -5.29 2.21
CA CYS A 37 -3.04 -5.15 3.11
C CYS A 37 -2.93 -6.39 3.99
N SER A 38 -1.73 -6.68 4.44
CA SER A 38 -1.47 -7.79 5.35
C SER A 38 -0.33 -7.48 6.31
N LEU A 39 -0.36 -8.13 7.46
CA LEU A 39 0.64 -7.98 8.51
C LEU A 39 0.88 -9.34 9.18
N ASN A 40 2.14 -9.63 9.50
CA ASN A 40 2.51 -10.67 10.46
C ASN A 40 2.87 -9.97 11.76
N ASP A 41 2.08 -10.21 12.82
CA ASP A 41 2.28 -9.55 14.11
C ASP A 41 3.32 -10.27 14.99
N SER A 42 3.78 -9.59 16.03
CA SER A 42 4.73 -10.10 17.03
C SER A 42 4.22 -11.34 17.78
N LYS A 43 2.91 -11.61 17.74
CA LYS A 43 2.21 -12.72 18.41
C LYS A 43 1.96 -13.90 17.48
N ALA A 44 2.55 -13.91 16.28
CA ALA A 44 2.42 -14.96 15.28
C ALA A 44 1.04 -15.05 14.62
N ASN A 45 0.21 -14.00 14.67
CA ASN A 45 -1.02 -13.94 13.88
C ASN A 45 -0.73 -13.28 12.54
N LEU A 46 -1.43 -13.74 11.52
CA LEU A 46 -1.49 -13.04 10.24
C LEU A 46 -2.79 -12.24 10.17
N TRP A 47 -2.69 -11.01 9.74
CA TRP A 47 -3.82 -10.11 9.55
C TRP A 47 -3.96 -9.81 8.06
N PHE A 48 -5.19 -9.79 7.58
CA PHE A 48 -5.52 -9.48 6.19
C PHE A 48 -6.67 -8.48 6.16
N GLY A 49 -6.38 -7.24 5.74
CA GLY A 49 -7.38 -6.21 5.52
C GLY A 49 -8.00 -6.38 4.13
N SER A 50 -9.32 -6.23 4.04
CA SER A 50 -10.06 -6.48 2.82
C SER A 50 -11.14 -5.45 2.54
N SER A 51 -11.83 -5.57 1.41
CA SER A 51 -13.05 -4.82 1.10
C SER A 51 -14.23 -5.17 2.03
N ASN A 52 -14.13 -6.25 2.81
CA ASN A 52 -15.17 -6.73 3.71
C ASN A 52 -14.68 -6.93 5.15
N GLY A 53 -13.81 -6.07 5.65
CA GLY A 53 -13.31 -6.10 7.03
C GLY A 53 -11.94 -6.76 7.13
N VAL A 54 -11.61 -7.21 8.33
CA VAL A 54 -10.28 -7.73 8.69
C VAL A 54 -10.38 -9.19 9.08
N TYR A 55 -9.47 -10.00 8.56
CA TYR A 55 -9.34 -11.41 8.89
C TYR A 55 -8.04 -11.61 9.68
N ARG A 56 -8.16 -12.15 10.89
CA ARG A 56 -7.02 -12.60 11.68
C ARG A 56 -6.91 -14.10 11.60
N TYR A 57 -5.83 -14.61 11.03
CA TYR A 57 -5.47 -16.01 11.04
C TYR A 57 -4.61 -16.34 12.26
N ASN A 58 -5.10 -17.22 13.12
CA ASN A 58 -4.30 -17.75 14.22
C ASN A 58 -3.49 -18.94 13.72
N THR A 59 -2.18 -18.77 13.60
CA THR A 59 -1.29 -19.82 13.07
C THR A 59 -1.26 -21.09 13.92
N LYS A 60 -1.49 -20.98 15.24
CA LYS A 60 -1.49 -22.11 16.18
C LYS A 60 -2.78 -22.92 16.12
N LYS A 61 -3.91 -22.25 15.91
CA LYS A 61 -5.25 -22.89 15.84
C LYS A 61 -5.69 -23.22 14.43
N ASN A 62 -5.03 -22.66 13.40
CA ASN A 62 -5.40 -22.80 12.00
C ASN A 62 -6.86 -22.36 11.72
N ASP A 63 -7.28 -21.27 12.35
CA ASP A 63 -8.61 -20.68 12.23
C ASP A 63 -8.54 -19.18 11.89
N PHE A 64 -9.65 -18.65 11.37
CA PHE A 64 -9.82 -17.23 11.10
C PHE A 64 -10.83 -16.63 12.08
N THR A 65 -10.53 -15.42 12.54
CA THR A 65 -11.51 -14.51 13.15
C THR A 65 -11.78 -13.37 12.18
N HIS A 66 -13.04 -13.05 11.94
CA HIS A 66 -13.45 -11.96 11.05
C HIS A 66 -13.98 -10.78 11.88
N PHE A 67 -13.49 -9.58 11.59
CA PHE A 67 -13.90 -8.34 12.24
C PHE A 67 -14.43 -7.35 11.21
N THR A 68 -15.53 -6.69 11.56
CA THR A 68 -16.23 -5.72 10.71
C THR A 68 -16.56 -4.44 11.48
N LYS A 69 -17.33 -3.54 10.86
CA LYS A 69 -17.93 -2.37 11.50
C LYS A 69 -18.72 -2.73 12.77
N SER A 70 -19.36 -3.90 12.84
CA SER A 70 -20.09 -4.31 14.05
C SER A 70 -19.17 -4.58 15.24
N ASP A 71 -17.89 -4.87 14.99
CA ASP A 71 -16.88 -5.16 16.01
C ASP A 71 -16.10 -3.92 16.44
N GLY A 72 -16.30 -2.78 15.76
CA GLY A 72 -15.70 -1.49 16.10
C GLY A 72 -14.73 -0.91 15.06
N LEU A 73 -14.59 -1.53 13.87
CA LEU A 73 -13.91 -0.87 12.75
C LEU A 73 -14.69 0.38 12.28
N PRO A 74 -14.03 1.50 11.91
CA PRO A 74 -14.73 2.67 11.35
C PRO A 74 -15.40 2.38 10.00
N ASP A 75 -14.78 1.54 9.16
CA ASP A 75 -15.36 0.99 7.94
C ASP A 75 -14.85 -0.45 7.66
N ASN A 76 -15.59 -1.21 6.86
CA ASN A 76 -15.19 -2.56 6.46
C ASN A 76 -14.09 -2.51 5.41
N PHE A 77 -14.02 -1.45 4.62
CA PHE A 77 -12.96 -1.32 3.63
C PHE A 77 -11.66 -0.93 4.31
N VAL A 78 -10.75 -1.89 4.47
CA VAL A 78 -9.46 -1.74 5.17
C VAL A 78 -8.31 -1.71 4.17
N SER A 79 -7.52 -0.64 4.22
CA SER A 79 -6.44 -0.36 3.25
C SER A 79 -5.04 -0.38 3.88
N ALA A 80 -4.93 -0.23 5.20
CA ALA A 80 -3.65 -0.24 5.90
C ALA A 80 -3.71 -1.02 7.20
N ILE A 81 -2.63 -1.74 7.52
CA ILE A 81 -2.43 -2.43 8.80
C ILE A 81 -0.98 -2.26 9.22
N ILE A 82 -0.75 -1.83 10.46
CA ILE A 82 0.57 -1.86 11.11
C ILE A 82 0.45 -2.37 12.54
N GLU A 83 1.53 -2.93 13.09
CA GLU A 83 1.69 -3.12 14.52
C GLU A 83 2.55 -1.96 15.05
N ASP A 84 2.09 -1.30 16.11
CA ASP A 84 2.87 -0.26 16.77
C ASP A 84 3.94 -0.85 17.72
N LYS A 85 4.87 -0.01 18.17
CA LYS A 85 5.92 -0.39 19.13
C LYS A 85 5.38 -0.94 20.46
N ALA A 86 4.13 -0.63 20.81
CA ALA A 86 3.45 -1.14 22.00
C ALA A 86 2.71 -2.48 21.77
N GLY A 87 2.73 -3.02 20.55
CA GLY A 87 2.09 -4.28 20.17
C GLY A 87 0.58 -4.18 19.95
N ASN A 88 0.05 -2.97 19.70
CA ASN A 88 -1.31 -2.76 19.24
C ASN A 88 -1.35 -2.80 17.71
N ILE A 89 -2.49 -3.23 17.16
CA ILE A 89 -2.67 -3.28 15.70
C ILE A 89 -3.51 -2.09 15.25
N TRP A 90 -3.03 -1.33 14.28
CA TRP A 90 -3.70 -0.17 13.73
C TRP A 90 -4.29 -0.48 12.37
N PHE A 91 -5.50 0.02 12.12
CA PHE A 91 -6.23 -0.22 10.89
C PHE A 91 -6.63 1.11 10.24
N GLY A 92 -6.17 1.33 9.00
CA GLY A 92 -6.64 2.41 8.14
C GLY A 92 -7.81 1.92 7.30
N THR A 93 -8.91 2.66 7.34
CA THR A 93 -10.17 2.28 6.67
C THR A 93 -10.68 3.40 5.75
N ALA A 94 -11.72 3.12 4.97
CA ALA A 94 -12.38 4.12 4.13
C ALA A 94 -13.03 5.29 4.90
N LYS A 95 -13.18 5.19 6.23
CA LYS A 95 -13.83 6.24 7.04
C LYS A 95 -13.02 6.70 8.25
N GLY A 96 -11.74 6.35 8.31
CA GLY A 96 -10.84 6.77 9.37
C GLY A 96 -9.95 5.64 9.86
N VAL A 97 -9.53 5.73 11.12
CA VAL A 97 -8.53 4.86 11.72
C VAL A 97 -8.97 4.38 13.10
N CYS A 98 -8.65 3.13 13.41
CA CYS A 98 -8.83 2.58 14.75
C CYS A 98 -7.61 1.76 15.18
N ARG A 99 -7.46 1.61 16.50
CA ARG A 99 -6.44 0.76 17.14
C ARG A 99 -7.10 -0.42 17.83
N TYR A 100 -6.50 -1.60 17.72
CA TYR A 100 -6.89 -2.81 18.43
C TYR A 100 -5.85 -3.17 19.49
N ASP A 101 -6.28 -3.19 20.74
CA ASP A 101 -5.41 -3.44 21.92
C ASP A 101 -5.27 -4.93 22.28
N GLY A 102 -5.73 -5.83 21.41
CA GLY A 102 -5.82 -7.26 21.67
C GLY A 102 -7.16 -7.71 22.27
N LYS A 103 -8.05 -6.78 22.62
CA LYS A 103 -9.38 -7.05 23.17
C LYS A 103 -10.48 -6.31 22.43
N SER A 104 -10.29 -5.03 22.15
CA SER A 104 -11.31 -4.13 21.61
C SER A 104 -10.74 -3.19 20.56
N PHE A 105 -11.59 -2.75 19.64
CA PHE A 105 -11.28 -1.69 18.69
C PHE A 105 -11.60 -0.33 19.30
N ILE A 106 -10.63 0.57 19.25
CA ILE A 106 -10.70 1.94 19.76
C ILE A 106 -10.68 2.87 18.54
N ASP A 107 -11.81 3.51 18.26
CA ASP A 107 -11.91 4.52 17.21
C ASP A 107 -11.27 5.84 17.70
N ILE A 108 -10.22 6.27 17.00
CA ILE A 108 -9.48 7.51 17.29
C ILE A 108 -9.65 8.53 16.16
N THR A 109 -10.52 8.24 15.20
CA THR A 109 -10.68 9.01 13.96
C THR A 109 -10.91 10.49 14.22
N LYS A 110 -11.70 10.81 15.25
CA LYS A 110 -11.96 12.20 15.67
C LYS A 110 -10.74 12.83 16.36
N ASN A 111 -10.01 12.07 17.17
CA ASN A 111 -8.81 12.51 17.87
C ASN A 111 -7.70 12.93 16.91
N VAL A 112 -7.66 12.35 15.71
CA VAL A 112 -6.63 12.67 14.70
C VAL A 112 -7.19 13.47 13.50
N SER A 113 -8.43 13.96 13.60
CA SER A 113 -9.09 14.80 12.57
C SER A 113 -9.23 14.15 11.19
N VAL A 114 -9.43 12.83 11.11
CA VAL A 114 -9.58 12.08 9.85
C VAL A 114 -10.97 11.45 9.65
N TYR A 115 -12.01 12.06 10.21
CA TYR A 115 -13.39 11.56 10.11
C TYR A 115 -13.94 11.59 8.69
N ASN A 116 -14.44 10.42 8.22
CA ASN A 116 -14.85 10.20 6.84
C ASN A 116 -13.74 10.44 5.81
N ILE A 117 -12.48 10.25 6.20
CA ILE A 117 -11.33 10.31 5.31
C ILE A 117 -10.76 8.89 5.16
N GLU A 118 -10.57 8.46 3.92
CA GLU A 118 -9.94 7.18 3.60
C GLU A 118 -8.45 7.22 3.92
N ILE A 119 -8.03 6.29 4.78
CA ILE A 119 -6.63 6.13 5.20
C ILE A 119 -5.99 5.01 4.37
N ASN A 120 -5.06 5.39 3.49
CA ASN A 120 -4.37 4.45 2.59
C ASN A 120 -3.11 3.87 3.23
N SER A 121 -2.45 4.60 4.12
CA SER A 121 -1.21 4.18 4.75
C SER A 121 -1.09 4.71 6.17
N ILE A 122 -0.43 3.93 7.01
CA ILE A 122 -0.08 4.29 8.39
C ILE A 122 1.40 4.01 8.57
N LEU A 123 2.10 4.94 9.20
CA LEU A 123 3.51 4.79 9.60
C LEU A 123 3.65 5.27 11.04
N GLU A 124 4.26 4.47 11.90
CA GLU A 124 4.79 4.94 13.18
C GLU A 124 6.29 5.23 12.98
N ASP A 125 6.71 6.47 13.25
CA ASP A 125 8.11 6.87 13.08
C ASP A 125 8.97 6.54 14.32
N LYS A 126 10.29 6.69 14.21
CA LYS A 126 11.24 6.46 15.31
C LYS A 126 10.99 7.35 16.53
N ASN A 127 10.37 8.52 16.34
CA ASN A 127 10.01 9.45 17.40
C ASN A 127 8.60 9.20 17.97
N GLU A 128 7.97 8.06 17.62
CA GLU A 128 6.63 7.66 18.10
C GLU A 128 5.49 8.55 17.61
N ASN A 129 5.71 9.30 16.52
CA ASN A 129 4.61 9.94 15.82
C ASN A 129 3.94 8.96 14.86
N PHE A 130 2.62 9.04 14.77
CA PHE A 130 1.85 8.35 13.75
C PHE A 130 1.60 9.26 12.57
N TRP A 131 1.79 8.74 11.37
CA TRP A 131 1.53 9.43 10.12
C TRP A 131 0.41 8.68 9.39
N PHE A 132 -0.64 9.40 9.01
CA PHE A 132 -1.79 8.86 8.29
C PHE A 132 -1.83 9.46 6.88
N GLY A 133 -1.48 8.66 5.89
CA GLY A 133 -1.58 9.00 4.48
C GLY A 133 -3.00 8.80 3.97
N THR A 134 -3.54 9.79 3.28
CA THR A 134 -4.96 9.82 2.89
C THR A 134 -5.17 9.77 1.38
N ASN A 135 -6.38 9.37 0.97
CA ASN A 135 -6.79 9.43 -0.43
C ASN A 135 -7.23 10.85 -0.86
N GLY A 136 -6.29 11.78 -0.95
CA GLY A 136 -6.52 13.11 -1.54
C GLY A 136 -6.57 14.27 -0.54
N TRP A 137 -6.29 14.03 0.74
CA TRP A 137 -6.26 15.05 1.78
C TRP A 137 -4.87 15.23 2.40
N GLY A 138 -3.81 14.71 1.77
CA GLY A 138 -2.44 14.82 2.26
C GLY A 138 -2.13 13.86 3.42
N ILE A 139 -1.33 14.31 4.38
CA ILE A 139 -0.86 13.52 5.52
C ILE A 139 -1.22 14.19 6.84
N TYR A 140 -1.74 13.40 7.78
CA TYR A 140 -1.95 13.83 9.16
C TYR A 140 -0.90 13.17 10.05
N ARG A 141 -0.05 13.97 10.69
CA ARG A 141 0.87 13.50 11.73
C ARG A 141 0.24 13.71 13.10
N TYR A 142 0.16 12.65 13.88
CA TYR A 142 -0.33 12.61 15.25
C TYR A 142 0.79 12.27 16.23
N ASP A 143 1.04 13.19 17.16
CA ASP A 143 1.92 13.00 18.30
C ASP A 143 1.07 12.56 19.50
N LEU A 144 1.17 11.28 19.86
CA LEU A 144 0.44 10.69 20.99
C LEU A 144 0.88 11.31 22.33
N SER A 145 2.15 11.70 22.46
CA SER A 145 2.69 12.29 23.70
C SER A 145 2.13 13.68 23.96
N ALA A 146 1.90 14.46 22.91
CA ALA A 146 1.29 15.79 23.00
C ALA A 146 -0.14 15.76 23.55
N ASP A 147 -0.89 14.68 23.31
CA ASP A 147 -2.26 14.52 23.83
C ASP A 147 -2.27 14.42 25.37
N THR A 148 -1.28 13.74 25.93
CA THR A 148 -1.12 13.61 27.40
C THR A 148 -0.67 14.89 28.09
N THR A 149 -0.05 15.81 27.36
CA THR A 149 0.49 17.09 27.89
C THR A 149 -0.36 18.31 27.53
N GLY A 150 -1.48 18.10 26.82
CA GLY A 150 -2.40 19.17 26.40
C GLY A 150 -1.89 20.04 25.24
N GLY A 151 -0.89 19.57 24.50
CA GLY A 151 -0.34 20.22 23.32
C GLY A 151 -1.17 19.99 22.05
N LYS A 152 -0.86 20.70 20.96
CA LYS A 152 -1.45 20.42 19.65
C LYS A 152 -0.86 19.11 19.12
N SER A 153 -1.63 18.04 19.23
CA SER A 153 -1.21 16.69 18.85
C SER A 153 -1.22 16.42 17.35
N ILE A 154 -1.77 17.31 16.51
CA ILE A 154 -1.98 17.05 15.07
C ILE A 154 -1.28 18.10 14.20
N THR A 155 -0.51 17.65 13.23
CA THR A 155 0.02 18.46 12.11
C THR A 155 -0.54 17.93 10.80
N HIS A 156 -0.96 18.81 9.89
CA HIS A 156 -1.54 18.44 8.59
C HIS A 156 -0.64 18.96 7.48
N PHE A 157 -0.26 18.08 6.57
CA PHE A 157 0.63 18.36 5.45
C PHE A 157 -0.07 18.13 4.12
N THR A 158 0.13 19.05 3.19
CA THR A 158 -0.44 19.03 1.85
C THR A 158 0.61 19.37 0.79
N THR A 159 0.20 19.48 -0.46
CA THR A 159 0.98 20.07 -1.56
C THR A 159 1.54 21.45 -1.23
N LYS A 160 0.89 22.24 -0.35
CA LYS A 160 1.43 23.54 0.13
C LYS A 160 2.68 23.39 0.99
N ASP A 161 2.88 22.22 1.57
CA ASP A 161 4.00 21.86 2.44
C ASP A 161 5.11 21.11 1.67
N GLY A 162 4.91 20.92 0.37
CA GLY A 162 5.90 20.37 -0.57
C GLY A 162 5.67 18.91 -0.97
N LEU A 163 4.55 18.30 -0.57
CA LEU A 163 4.14 16.99 -1.08
C LEU A 163 3.94 17.05 -2.60
N GLY A 164 4.34 16.00 -3.31
CA GLY A 164 4.12 15.89 -4.76
C GLY A 164 2.63 15.76 -5.13
N SER A 165 1.81 15.20 -4.23
CA SER A 165 0.35 15.10 -4.37
C SER A 165 -0.30 14.87 -3.01
N ASP A 166 -1.54 15.33 -2.84
CA ASP A 166 -2.35 15.07 -1.64
C ASP A 166 -2.93 13.64 -1.60
N ALA A 167 -2.78 12.87 -2.67
CA ALA A 167 -3.21 11.47 -2.73
C ALA A 167 -2.06 10.52 -2.36
N VAL A 168 -1.90 10.28 -1.07
CA VAL A 168 -0.83 9.43 -0.51
C VAL A 168 -1.25 7.97 -0.55
N GLN A 169 -0.36 7.10 -1.04
CA GLN A 169 -0.63 5.67 -1.21
C GLN A 169 0.16 4.82 -0.22
N CYS A 170 1.43 5.16 0.02
CA CYS A 170 2.32 4.40 0.89
C CYS A 170 3.36 5.32 1.53
N MET A 171 3.89 4.91 2.68
CA MET A 171 4.93 5.62 3.40
C MET A 171 5.91 4.62 4.01
N LEU A 172 7.17 5.03 4.15
CA LEU A 172 8.23 4.24 4.77
C LEU A 172 9.21 5.18 5.49
N GLU A 173 9.55 4.89 6.74
CA GLU A 173 10.76 5.44 7.34
C GLU A 173 11.91 4.44 7.15
N ASP A 174 12.99 4.87 6.51
CA ASP A 174 14.17 4.02 6.33
C ASP A 174 15.08 3.99 7.59
N LYS A 175 16.07 3.10 7.62
CA LYS A 175 17.04 2.97 8.72
C LYS A 175 17.84 4.24 8.97
N SER A 176 18.03 5.09 7.96
CA SER A 176 18.68 6.40 8.10
C SER A 176 17.76 7.48 8.67
N GLY A 177 16.47 7.19 8.84
CA GLY A 177 15.46 8.11 9.37
C GLY A 177 14.81 8.99 8.32
N ASN A 178 14.99 8.70 7.03
CA ASN A 178 14.26 9.42 5.99
C ASN A 178 12.86 8.85 5.88
N ILE A 179 11.84 9.71 5.90
CA ILE A 179 10.47 9.32 5.58
C ILE A 179 10.23 9.55 4.09
N TRP A 180 9.96 8.46 3.39
CA TRP A 180 9.58 8.41 1.99
C TRP A 180 8.07 8.31 1.87
N VAL A 181 7.50 9.10 0.97
CA VAL A 181 6.05 9.15 0.71
C VAL A 181 5.83 8.85 -0.76
N GLY A 182 5.09 7.76 -1.05
CA GLY A 182 4.67 7.42 -2.41
C GLY A 182 3.28 7.97 -2.69
N GLU A 183 3.12 8.70 -3.79
CA GLU A 183 1.85 9.35 -4.13
C GLU A 183 1.26 8.90 -5.48
N ARG A 184 -0.06 9.08 -5.63
CA ARG A 184 -0.83 8.64 -6.80
C ARG A 184 -0.50 9.40 -8.09
N ALA A 185 0.09 10.59 -7.99
CA ALA A 185 0.51 11.38 -9.16
C ALA A 185 1.88 10.92 -9.73
N GLY A 186 2.38 9.77 -9.28
CA GLY A 186 3.66 9.21 -9.70
C GLY A 186 4.87 9.97 -9.20
N SER A 187 4.73 10.61 -8.05
CA SER A 187 5.82 11.24 -7.31
C SER A 187 6.20 10.40 -6.10
N VAL A 188 7.42 10.65 -5.65
CA VAL A 188 7.89 10.30 -4.31
C VAL A 188 8.32 11.60 -3.65
N SER A 189 7.94 11.83 -2.40
CA SER A 189 8.45 12.94 -1.59
C SER A 189 9.26 12.44 -0.41
N ARG A 190 10.24 13.22 0.04
CA ARG A 190 10.96 12.99 1.29
C ARG A 190 10.59 14.06 2.30
N TYR A 191 10.39 13.65 3.55
CA TYR A 191 10.20 14.56 4.68
C TYR A 191 11.55 15.05 5.21
N ASP A 192 11.65 16.35 5.46
CA ASP A 192 12.75 16.97 6.19
C ASP A 192 12.25 17.40 7.57
N SER A 193 12.81 16.76 8.61
CA SER A 193 12.44 17.03 10.00
C SER A 193 12.92 18.39 10.51
N ALA A 194 13.98 18.96 9.93
CA ALA A 194 14.52 20.25 10.35
C ALA A 194 13.62 21.40 9.89
N SER A 195 13.15 21.35 8.64
CA SER A 195 12.22 22.35 8.10
C SER A 195 10.75 22.01 8.32
N ASN A 196 10.43 20.77 8.71
CA ASN A 196 9.08 20.22 8.81
C ASN A 196 8.31 20.39 7.49
N ARG A 197 8.97 20.05 6.38
CA ARG A 197 8.44 20.16 5.01
C ARG A 197 8.76 18.92 4.19
N PHE A 198 8.08 18.78 3.06
CA PHE A 198 8.36 17.76 2.06
C PHE A 198 9.10 18.34 0.87
N THR A 199 9.93 17.51 0.24
CA THR A 199 10.55 17.82 -1.04
C THR A 199 10.37 16.64 -1.99
N LYS A 200 9.94 16.90 -3.21
CA LYS A 200 9.83 15.86 -4.25
C LYS A 200 11.20 15.27 -4.53
N ALA A 201 11.32 13.94 -4.42
CA ALA A 201 12.52 13.21 -4.75
C ALA A 201 12.72 13.18 -6.27
N ASN A 202 13.95 13.44 -6.73
CA ASN A 202 14.34 13.10 -8.09
C ASN A 202 14.64 11.60 -8.14
N GLY A 203 13.92 10.86 -8.97
CA GLY A 203 14.11 9.43 -9.17
C GLY A 203 14.89 9.06 -10.42
N ASP A 204 15.53 10.03 -11.09
CA ASP A 204 16.27 9.83 -12.35
C ASP A 204 15.46 9.07 -13.41
N GLY A 205 14.17 9.41 -13.52
CA GLY A 205 13.22 8.78 -14.44
C GLY A 205 12.52 7.53 -13.92
N CYS A 206 12.88 7.02 -12.74
CA CYS A 206 12.18 5.87 -12.14
C CYS A 206 10.72 6.18 -11.77
N PHE A 207 10.45 7.39 -11.26
CA PHE A 207 9.13 7.78 -10.80
C PHE A 207 8.36 8.43 -11.94
N SER A 208 7.47 7.67 -12.56
CA SER A 208 6.65 8.14 -13.69
C SER A 208 5.16 7.82 -13.53
N SER A 209 4.80 7.08 -12.48
CA SER A 209 3.44 6.60 -12.25
C SER A 209 3.25 6.20 -10.77
N GLN A 210 2.01 5.91 -10.38
CA GLN A 210 1.57 5.75 -8.99
C GLN A 210 2.49 4.83 -8.20
N ILE A 211 2.97 5.32 -7.06
CA ILE A 211 3.83 4.54 -6.18
C ILE A 211 2.95 3.76 -5.22
N MET A 212 2.89 2.45 -5.43
CA MET A 212 1.95 1.57 -4.72
C MET A 212 2.52 1.03 -3.41
N SER A 213 3.83 0.82 -3.35
CA SER A 213 4.51 0.25 -2.18
C SER A 213 5.95 0.71 -2.14
N ILE A 214 6.46 0.92 -0.92
CA ILE A 214 7.87 1.22 -0.65
C ILE A 214 8.34 0.30 0.47
N ILE A 215 9.47 -0.37 0.29
CA ILE A 215 10.13 -1.14 1.36
C ILE A 215 11.62 -0.83 1.39
N GLU A 216 12.25 -0.98 2.55
CA GLU A 216 13.71 -1.04 2.65
C GLU A 216 14.11 -2.50 2.78
N ASP A 217 15.06 -2.95 1.95
CA ASP A 217 15.59 -4.31 2.01
C ASP A 217 16.63 -4.48 3.15
N LYS A 218 16.96 -5.74 3.46
CA LYS A 218 17.96 -6.10 4.49
C LYS A 218 19.35 -5.53 4.21
N THR A 219 19.66 -5.24 2.94
CA THR A 219 20.95 -4.65 2.54
C THR A 219 20.98 -3.12 2.63
N GLY A 220 19.83 -2.50 2.88
CA GLY A 220 19.67 -1.06 3.05
C GLY A 220 19.24 -0.31 1.78
N ASN A 221 18.87 -1.01 0.70
CA ASN A 221 18.30 -0.34 -0.47
C ASN A 221 16.82 -0.10 -0.28
N VAL A 222 16.30 0.98 -0.87
CA VAL A 222 14.87 1.27 -0.88
C VAL A 222 14.27 0.85 -2.22
N TRP A 223 13.22 0.06 -2.19
CA TRP A 223 12.51 -0.42 -3.38
C TRP A 223 11.15 0.25 -3.51
N PHE A 224 10.81 0.63 -4.73
CA PHE A 224 9.58 1.33 -5.10
C PHE A 224 8.81 0.50 -6.13
N ALA A 225 7.55 0.15 -5.82
CA ALA A 225 6.63 -0.44 -6.77
C ALA A 225 5.89 0.66 -7.53
N ASN A 226 6.10 0.71 -8.84
CA ASN A 226 5.44 1.66 -9.72
C ASN A 226 4.32 0.95 -10.48
N LEU A 227 3.11 1.51 -10.41
CA LEU A 227 2.04 1.13 -11.31
C LEU A 227 2.51 1.43 -12.75
N TYR A 228 2.42 0.51 -13.69
CA TYR A 228 2.84 0.65 -15.11
C TYR A 228 4.33 0.92 -15.41
N ASN A 229 5.20 1.11 -14.42
CA ASN A 229 6.61 1.39 -14.63
C ASN A 229 7.54 0.47 -13.83
N GLY A 230 7.09 -0.73 -13.47
CA GLY A 230 7.93 -1.77 -12.88
C GLY A 230 8.48 -1.43 -11.49
N LEU A 231 9.71 -1.88 -11.22
CA LEU A 231 10.38 -1.67 -9.94
C LEU A 231 11.51 -0.67 -10.08
N CYS A 232 11.68 0.18 -9.08
CA CYS A 232 12.91 0.95 -8.95
C CYS A 232 13.58 0.65 -7.62
N ARG A 233 14.91 0.51 -7.64
CA ARG A 233 15.75 0.34 -6.46
C ARG A 233 16.66 1.55 -6.29
N TYR A 234 16.60 2.18 -5.13
CA TYR A 234 17.51 3.22 -4.67
C TYR A 234 18.60 2.60 -3.81
N ASP A 235 19.85 2.68 -4.26
CA ASP A 235 21.01 2.30 -3.46
C ASP A 235 21.32 3.43 -2.47
N ALA A 236 21.06 3.20 -1.18
CA ALA A 236 21.25 4.22 -0.16
C ALA A 236 22.73 4.62 0.06
N LYS A 237 23.69 3.81 -0.41
CA LYS A 237 25.12 4.09 -0.26
C LYS A 237 25.64 4.95 -1.39
N THR A 238 25.22 4.70 -2.63
CA THR A 238 25.67 5.47 -3.79
C THR A 238 24.74 6.61 -4.16
N GLY A 239 23.46 6.51 -3.78
CA GLY A 239 22.41 7.43 -4.19
C GLY A 239 21.82 7.12 -5.57
N ASP A 240 22.21 6.02 -6.20
CA ASP A 240 21.78 5.69 -7.56
C ASP A 240 20.45 4.95 -7.59
N PHE A 241 19.71 5.19 -8.67
CA PHE A 241 18.50 4.45 -9.00
C PHE A 241 18.75 3.40 -10.08
N LYS A 242 18.18 2.21 -9.90
CA LYS A 242 18.12 1.15 -10.91
C LYS A 242 16.68 0.76 -11.19
N HIS A 243 16.31 0.84 -12.47
CA HIS A 243 14.98 0.48 -12.97
C HIS A 243 14.95 -0.97 -13.46
N PHE A 244 13.85 -1.67 -13.18
CA PHE A 244 13.56 -3.02 -13.64
C PHE A 244 12.16 -3.07 -14.25
N THR A 245 12.04 -3.80 -15.35
CA THR A 245 10.82 -3.98 -16.15
C THR A 245 10.59 -5.46 -16.46
N ASP A 246 9.49 -5.75 -17.15
CA ASP A 246 9.18 -7.06 -17.72
C ASP A 246 10.25 -7.59 -18.70
N LYS A 247 11.07 -6.71 -19.29
CA LYS A 247 12.23 -7.11 -20.11
C LYS A 247 13.29 -7.87 -19.32
N GLU A 248 13.36 -7.65 -18.01
CA GLU A 248 14.26 -8.37 -17.09
C GLU A 248 13.66 -9.69 -16.59
N GLY A 249 12.42 -10.04 -16.99
CA GLY A 249 11.76 -11.30 -16.61
C GLY A 249 10.77 -11.17 -15.45
N MET A 250 10.41 -9.94 -15.05
CA MET A 250 9.33 -9.69 -14.09
C MET A 250 7.97 -10.21 -14.62
N CYS A 251 7.05 -10.53 -13.72
CA CYS A 251 5.70 -10.98 -14.10
C CYS A 251 4.86 -9.90 -14.82
N HIS A 252 5.06 -8.62 -14.49
CA HIS A 252 4.46 -7.49 -15.19
C HIS A 252 5.08 -6.15 -14.74
N ASN A 253 4.95 -5.10 -15.57
CA ASN A 253 5.33 -3.72 -15.19
C ASN A 253 4.32 -3.04 -14.26
N ASN A 254 3.17 -3.66 -13.98
CA ASN A 254 2.17 -3.10 -13.08
C ASN A 254 2.30 -3.67 -11.68
N VAL A 255 3.24 -3.13 -10.90
CA VAL A 255 3.58 -3.66 -9.57
C VAL A 255 2.69 -3.02 -8.50
N THR A 256 2.07 -3.86 -7.67
CA THR A 256 1.02 -3.47 -6.72
C THR A 256 1.47 -3.54 -5.26
N CYS A 257 2.39 -4.45 -4.92
CA CYS A 257 2.90 -4.60 -3.56
C CYS A 257 4.31 -5.19 -3.54
N LEU A 258 5.05 -4.93 -2.47
CA LEU A 258 6.40 -5.45 -2.21
C LEU A 258 6.45 -6.14 -0.85
N TYR A 259 7.30 -7.17 -0.75
CA TYR A 259 7.64 -7.83 0.50
C TYR A 259 9.03 -8.46 0.39
N GLU A 260 9.89 -8.31 1.40
CA GLU A 260 11.15 -9.05 1.45
C GLU A 260 11.02 -10.21 2.46
N ASP A 261 11.35 -11.43 2.02
CA ASP A 261 11.27 -12.61 2.88
C ASP A 261 12.48 -12.75 3.83
N GLU A 262 12.40 -13.72 4.74
CA GLU A 262 13.44 -13.95 5.73
C GLU A 262 14.80 -14.32 5.10
N LYS A 263 14.78 -14.84 3.88
CA LYS A 263 15.97 -15.23 3.11
C LYS A 263 16.53 -14.09 2.26
N GLY A 264 15.90 -12.92 2.26
CA GLY A 264 16.30 -11.75 1.48
C GLY A 264 15.84 -11.78 0.02
N ASN A 265 14.85 -12.62 -0.32
CA ASN A 265 14.23 -12.55 -1.64
C ASN A 265 13.17 -11.45 -1.64
N LEU A 266 13.17 -10.65 -2.71
CA LEU A 266 12.12 -9.67 -2.95
C LEU A 266 10.93 -10.37 -3.64
N TRP A 267 9.80 -10.41 -2.96
CA TRP A 267 8.52 -10.80 -3.50
C TRP A 267 7.72 -9.56 -3.90
N PHE A 268 7.04 -9.65 -5.04
CA PHE A 268 6.15 -8.59 -5.47
C PHE A 268 4.92 -9.12 -6.17
N GLY A 269 3.82 -8.42 -5.92
CA GLY A 269 2.56 -8.61 -6.60
C GLY A 269 2.49 -7.73 -7.82
N SER A 270 1.76 -8.20 -8.81
CA SER A 270 1.43 -7.44 -9.99
C SER A 270 0.03 -7.79 -10.46
N ASP A 271 -0.51 -6.96 -11.34
CA ASP A 271 -1.72 -7.30 -12.08
C ASP A 271 -1.57 -7.02 -13.59
N SER A 272 -2.62 -7.31 -14.36
CA SER A 272 -2.65 -7.17 -15.82
C SER A 272 -2.58 -5.72 -16.35
N GLY A 273 -2.68 -4.71 -15.47
CA GLY A 273 -2.87 -3.31 -15.82
C GLY A 273 -4.22 -3.02 -16.48
N GLN A 274 -4.41 -1.77 -16.94
CA GLN A 274 -5.60 -1.31 -17.68
C GLN A 274 -5.58 -1.68 -19.18
N SER A 275 -4.48 -2.23 -19.71
CA SER A 275 -4.23 -2.30 -21.16
C SER A 275 -4.55 -3.63 -21.85
N GLY A 276 -5.37 -4.52 -21.27
CA GLY A 276 -5.71 -5.79 -21.91
C GLY A 276 -4.49 -6.69 -22.20
N THR A 277 -3.35 -6.37 -21.61
CA THR A 277 -2.11 -7.15 -21.63
C THR A 277 -2.31 -8.38 -20.77
N GLN A 278 -2.05 -9.56 -21.33
CA GLN A 278 -2.03 -10.79 -20.54
C GLN A 278 -0.80 -10.77 -19.64
N GLY A 279 -0.98 -10.95 -18.34
CA GLY A 279 0.13 -10.95 -17.39
C GLY A 279 -0.31 -10.53 -16.00
N GLY A 280 0.65 -10.55 -15.07
CA GLY A 280 0.40 -10.31 -13.66
C GLY A 280 0.79 -11.49 -12.78
N GLY A 281 0.30 -11.49 -11.55
CA GLY A 281 0.54 -12.56 -10.58
C GLY A 281 1.67 -12.21 -9.62
N LEU A 282 2.27 -13.26 -9.06
CA LEU A 282 3.32 -13.15 -8.06
C LEU A 282 4.69 -13.36 -8.71
N CYS A 283 5.69 -12.59 -8.30
CA CYS A 283 7.06 -12.83 -8.72
C CYS A 283 8.03 -12.72 -7.54
N ARG A 284 9.12 -13.46 -7.63
CA ARG A 284 10.22 -13.47 -6.68
C ARG A 284 11.52 -13.12 -7.39
N PHE A 285 12.28 -12.20 -6.82
CA PHE A 285 13.63 -11.84 -7.23
C PHE A 285 14.63 -12.25 -6.15
N ASP A 286 15.58 -13.11 -6.50
CA ASP A 286 16.62 -13.64 -5.60
C ASP A 286 17.92 -12.79 -5.60
N GLY A 287 17.86 -11.59 -6.18
CA GLY A 287 19.03 -10.73 -6.42
C GLY A 287 19.69 -10.95 -7.79
N LYS A 288 19.34 -12.03 -8.51
CA LYS A 288 19.90 -12.36 -9.83
C LYS A 288 18.82 -12.65 -10.87
N THR A 289 17.80 -13.42 -10.51
CA THR A 289 16.77 -13.94 -11.41
C THR A 289 15.37 -13.68 -10.90
N PHE A 290 14.45 -13.45 -11.84
CA PHE A 290 13.02 -13.34 -11.57
C PHE A 290 12.34 -14.70 -11.81
N THR A 291 11.59 -15.17 -10.82
CA THR A 291 10.73 -16.36 -10.90
C THR A 291 9.27 -15.92 -10.87
N GLN A 292 8.48 -16.28 -11.88
CA GLN A 292 7.06 -15.91 -11.97
C GLN A 292 6.17 -17.06 -11.52
N PHE A 293 5.06 -16.72 -10.85
CA PHE A 293 4.04 -17.67 -10.41
C PHE A 293 2.67 -17.23 -10.94
N THR A 294 2.00 -18.13 -11.65
CA THR A 294 0.79 -17.89 -12.42
C THR A 294 -0.32 -18.88 -12.06
N THR A 295 -1.44 -18.84 -12.78
CA THR A 295 -2.52 -19.83 -12.68
C THR A 295 -2.04 -21.26 -12.93
N LYS A 296 -0.98 -21.46 -13.71
CA LYS A 296 -0.37 -22.79 -13.95
C LYS A 296 0.27 -23.37 -12.68
N ASP A 297 0.67 -22.52 -11.75
CA ASP A 297 1.34 -22.89 -10.50
C ASP A 297 0.35 -23.09 -9.34
N GLY A 298 -0.93 -22.77 -9.56
CA GLY A 298 -2.01 -22.89 -8.57
C GLY A 298 -2.48 -21.56 -7.97
N LEU A 299 -1.93 -20.43 -8.43
CA LEU A 299 -2.44 -19.09 -8.09
C LEU A 299 -3.64 -18.77 -9.00
N SER A 300 -4.85 -19.14 -8.60
CA SER A 300 -6.05 -19.02 -9.46
C SER A 300 -6.48 -17.57 -9.73
N ASN A 301 -5.87 -16.59 -9.06
CA ASN A 301 -6.11 -15.17 -9.29
C ASN A 301 -4.79 -14.39 -9.40
N ILE A 302 -4.57 -13.77 -10.54
CA ILE A 302 -3.32 -13.05 -10.87
C ILE A 302 -3.31 -11.59 -10.39
N TYR A 303 -4.39 -11.07 -9.81
CA TYR A 303 -4.45 -9.71 -9.28
C TYR A 303 -3.94 -9.71 -7.85
N VAL A 304 -2.62 -9.79 -7.67
CA VAL A 304 -2.00 -9.82 -6.33
C VAL A 304 -1.96 -8.41 -5.78
N TRP A 305 -2.37 -8.22 -4.52
CA TRP A 305 -2.47 -6.91 -3.88
C TRP A 305 -1.72 -6.82 -2.56
N THR A 306 -1.47 -7.95 -1.91
CA THR A 306 -0.72 -7.96 -0.66
C THR A 306 0.00 -9.28 -0.45
N ILE A 307 1.15 -9.22 0.21
CA ILE A 307 2.05 -10.34 0.46
C ILE A 307 2.54 -10.24 1.90
N VAL A 308 2.58 -11.38 2.60
CA VAL A 308 3.21 -11.48 3.92
C VAL A 308 3.79 -12.87 4.13
N GLU A 309 4.96 -12.97 4.77
CA GLU A 309 5.53 -14.25 5.19
C GLU A 309 5.03 -14.62 6.60
N GLY A 310 4.56 -15.86 6.74
CA GLY A 310 4.24 -16.46 8.03
C GLY A 310 5.48 -16.99 8.74
N GLN A 311 5.37 -17.22 10.05
CA GLN A 311 6.49 -17.75 10.86
C GLN A 311 6.98 -19.15 10.42
N ASP A 312 6.20 -19.87 9.62
CA ASP A 312 6.57 -21.13 9.00
C ASP A 312 7.33 -20.97 7.67
N GLY A 313 7.69 -19.74 7.30
CA GLY A 313 8.37 -19.39 6.05
C GLY A 313 7.49 -19.52 4.80
N CYS A 314 6.18 -19.67 4.97
CA CYS A 314 5.24 -19.67 3.85
C CYS A 314 4.85 -18.25 3.47
N ILE A 315 4.75 -18.01 2.18
CA ILE A 315 4.30 -16.73 1.64
C ILE A 315 2.78 -16.77 1.50
N TRP A 316 2.09 -15.84 2.14
CA TRP A 316 0.67 -15.61 1.98
C TRP A 316 0.44 -14.50 0.97
N VAL A 317 -0.53 -14.71 0.11
CA VAL A 317 -0.80 -13.86 -1.06
C VAL A 317 -2.28 -13.53 -1.08
N GLY A 318 -2.59 -12.27 -0.81
CA GLY A 318 -3.94 -11.72 -0.93
C GLY A 318 -4.14 -11.14 -2.33
N THR A 319 -5.28 -11.49 -2.95
CA THR A 319 -5.61 -11.10 -4.32
C THR A 319 -6.97 -10.42 -4.39
N ARG A 320 -7.37 -9.95 -5.58
CA ARG A 320 -8.75 -9.54 -5.88
C ARG A 320 -9.64 -10.78 -6.06
N GLY A 321 -10.02 -11.43 -4.96
CA GLY A 321 -10.97 -12.55 -4.96
C GLY A 321 -10.50 -13.82 -4.28
N GLY A 322 -9.30 -13.82 -3.68
CA GLY A 322 -8.80 -15.01 -2.98
C GLY A 322 -7.59 -14.77 -2.10
N LEU A 323 -7.40 -15.70 -1.15
CA LEU A 323 -6.27 -15.76 -0.24
C LEU A 323 -5.54 -17.08 -0.45
N PHE A 324 -4.26 -17.01 -0.81
CA PHE A 324 -3.45 -18.18 -1.12
C PHE A 324 -2.25 -18.27 -0.20
N ARG A 325 -1.81 -19.49 0.09
CA ARG A 325 -0.59 -19.77 0.82
C ARG A 325 0.37 -20.57 -0.07
N TYR A 326 1.54 -20.00 -0.34
CA TYR A 326 2.62 -20.62 -1.09
C TYR A 326 3.65 -21.25 -0.14
N HIS A 327 3.81 -22.56 -0.23
CA HIS A 327 4.83 -23.30 0.51
C HIS A 327 6.09 -23.46 -0.35
N SER A 328 7.09 -22.62 -0.07
CA SER A 328 8.33 -22.51 -0.86
C SER A 328 9.08 -23.84 -1.06
N PRO A 329 9.25 -24.71 -0.03
CA PRO A 329 9.94 -25.99 -0.22
C PRO A 329 9.24 -26.96 -1.18
N SER A 330 7.90 -26.95 -1.24
CA SER A 330 7.15 -27.84 -2.13
C SER A 330 6.71 -27.19 -3.43
N GLY A 331 6.84 -25.87 -3.56
CA GLY A 331 6.37 -25.11 -4.73
C GLY A 331 4.86 -25.15 -4.93
N ARG A 332 4.06 -25.31 -3.87
CA ARG A 332 2.59 -25.50 -3.97
C ARG A 332 1.84 -24.32 -3.38
N PHE A 333 0.80 -23.89 -4.10
CA PHE A 333 -0.24 -23.01 -3.58
C PHE A 333 -1.37 -23.82 -2.93
N ILE A 334 -1.86 -23.32 -1.80
CA ILE A 334 -3.07 -23.78 -1.13
C ILE A 334 -4.05 -22.61 -1.13
N ASP A 335 -5.25 -22.83 -1.66
CA ASP A 335 -6.33 -21.86 -1.66
C ASP A 335 -7.06 -21.88 -0.31
N TYR A 336 -7.00 -20.76 0.42
CA TYR A 336 -7.66 -20.55 1.71
C TYR A 336 -8.97 -19.77 1.60
N THR A 337 -9.37 -19.34 0.41
CA THR A 337 -10.54 -18.47 0.17
C THR A 337 -11.84 -19.09 0.72
N HIS A 338 -11.99 -20.40 0.58
CA HIS A 338 -13.16 -21.13 1.08
C HIS A 338 -13.30 -21.14 2.61
N LYS A 339 -12.23 -20.84 3.37
CA LYS A 339 -12.25 -20.79 4.84
C LYS A 339 -12.71 -19.44 5.40
N LEU A 340 -13.01 -18.47 4.53
CA LEU A 340 -13.35 -17.10 4.91
C LEU A 340 -14.86 -16.81 4.87
N ASN A 341 -15.66 -17.81 4.50
CA ASN A 341 -17.12 -17.76 4.39
C ASN A 341 -17.82 -18.25 5.65
#